data_AF-A0A2I0PPR3-F1
#
_entry.id   AF-A0A2I0PPR3-F1
#
_cell.length_a   1.000
_cell.length_b   1.000
_cell.length_c   1.000
_cell.angle_alpha   90.00
_cell.angle_beta   90.00
_cell.angle_gamma   90.00
#
_symmetry.space_group_name_H-M   'P 1'
#
loop_
_entity.id
_entity.type
_entity.pdbx_description
1 polymer ?
#
loop_
_entity_poly.entity_id
_entity_poly.type
_entity_poly.pdbx_seq_one_letter_code
_entity_poly.pdbx_strand_id
1 'polypeptide(L)'
;MITITKKENVVFNQIKYLQMEYTGGISENILKMEIDITEHHFKDVLDDLEQKNLIIREDGKIKALPVSKKISVVETRKEVKTAELDQMELDALDIIRNLSKEDGLVSRYILEGNLLYGKLKVSNFRMYHIIISLENKGILKKIKKSDGEYYQVTAEV
;
A
#
# COMPACT_ATOMS: atom_id res chain seq x y z
N MET A 1 2.71 2.99 6.20
CA MET A 1 2.83 4.36 5.64
C MET A 1 1.90 4.49 4.45
N ILE A 2 1.47 5.69 4.05
CA ILE A 2 0.76 5.93 2.78
C ILE A 2 1.63 6.84 1.93
N THR A 3 1.90 6.47 0.68
CA THR A 3 2.72 7.27 -0.23
C THR A 3 1.85 7.87 -1.32
N ILE A 4 1.97 9.18 -1.53
CA ILE A 4 1.19 9.92 -2.53
C ILE A 4 2.09 10.84 -3.34
N THR A 5 1.65 11.21 -4.55
CA THR A 5 2.36 12.21 -5.33
C THR A 5 2.21 13.62 -4.74
N LYS A 6 3.08 14.56 -5.12
CA LYS A 6 2.89 15.97 -4.78
C LYS A 6 1.54 16.52 -5.22
N LYS A 7 1.07 16.13 -6.41
CA LYS A 7 -0.25 16.54 -6.93
C LYS A 7 -1.39 16.03 -6.05
N GLU A 8 -1.36 14.74 -5.70
CA GLU A 8 -2.30 14.15 -4.73
C GLU A 8 -2.28 14.87 -3.39
N ASN A 9 -1.09 15.21 -2.88
CA ASN A 9 -0.94 15.91 -1.60
C ASN A 9 -1.53 17.33 -1.63
N VAL A 10 -1.38 18.07 -2.73
CA VAL A 10 -1.99 19.40 -2.89
C VAL A 10 -3.51 19.29 -2.83
N VAL A 11 -4.09 18.38 -3.62
CA VAL A 11 -5.55 18.17 -3.64
C VAL A 11 -6.06 17.71 -2.27
N PHE A 12 -5.38 16.76 -1.63
CA PHE A 12 -5.78 16.26 -0.32
C PHE A 12 -5.76 17.36 0.76
N ASN A 13 -4.73 18.20 0.78
CA ASN A 13 -4.66 19.30 1.75
C ASN A 13 -5.72 20.38 1.47
N GLN A 14 -6.04 20.66 0.20
CA GLN A 14 -7.13 21.57 -0.14
C GLN A 14 -8.48 21.03 0.35
N ILE A 15 -8.74 19.73 0.16
CA ILE A 15 -9.96 19.08 0.69
C ILE A 15 -10.00 19.22 2.22
N LYS A 16 -8.89 18.99 2.92
CA LYS A 16 -8.84 19.15 4.39
C LYS A 16 -9.13 20.58 4.84
N TYR A 17 -8.58 21.57 4.13
CA TYR A 17 -8.80 22.98 4.42
C TYR A 17 -10.27 23.36 4.22
N LEU A 18 -10.82 23.07 3.04
CA LEU A 18 -12.21 23.39 2.71
C LEU A 18 -13.21 22.65 3.60
N GLN A 19 -12.88 21.45 4.08
CA GLN A 19 -13.77 20.70 4.97
C GLN A 19 -13.97 21.39 6.34
N MET A 20 -13.07 22.31 6.73
CA MET A 20 -13.26 23.15 7.91
C MET A 20 -14.45 24.12 7.73
N GLU A 21 -14.70 24.55 6.49
CA GLU A 21 -15.81 25.43 6.12
C GLU A 21 -17.06 24.64 5.71
N TYR A 22 -16.87 23.48 5.05
CA TYR A 22 -17.93 22.61 4.54
C TYR A 22 -18.04 21.30 5.32
N THR A 23 -18.57 21.37 6.54
CA THR A 23 -18.68 20.21 7.47
C THR A 23 -19.48 19.03 6.92
N GLY A 24 -20.41 19.29 5.98
CA GLY A 24 -21.21 18.28 5.29
C GLY A 24 -20.52 17.57 4.13
N GLY A 25 -19.27 17.93 3.82
CA GLY A 25 -18.53 17.49 2.62
C GLY A 25 -18.58 18.51 1.49
N ILE A 26 -17.56 18.46 0.62
CA ILE A 26 -17.30 19.46 -0.41
C ILE A 26 -17.77 18.91 -1.76
N SER A 27 -18.47 19.72 -2.55
CA SER A 27 -18.85 19.31 -3.90
C SER A 27 -17.66 19.32 -4.86
N GLU A 28 -17.65 18.42 -5.84
CA GLU A 28 -16.59 18.39 -6.86
C GLU A 28 -16.43 19.74 -7.58
N ASN A 29 -17.53 20.45 -7.83
CA ASN A 29 -17.49 21.75 -8.51
C ASN A 29 -16.72 22.81 -7.70
N ILE A 30 -16.85 22.82 -6.37
CA ILE A 30 -16.09 23.73 -5.51
C ILE A 30 -14.61 23.40 -5.57
N LEU A 31 -14.25 22.11 -5.49
CA LEU A 31 -12.86 21.69 -5.59
C LEU A 31 -12.25 22.04 -6.96
N LYS A 32 -13.01 21.90 -8.05
CA LYS A 32 -12.56 22.27 -9.40
C LYS A 32 -12.30 23.77 -9.55
N MET A 33 -13.03 24.64 -8.85
CA MET A 33 -12.81 26.09 -8.92
C MET A 33 -11.55 26.52 -8.14
N GLU A 34 -11.28 25.86 -7.02
CA GLU A 34 -10.14 26.19 -6.13
C GLU A 34 -8.83 25.55 -6.58
N ILE A 35 -8.89 24.47 -7.37
CA ILE A 35 -7.73 23.67 -7.76
C ILE A 35 -7.47 23.87 -9.25
N ASP A 36 -6.35 24.53 -9.59
CA ASP A 36 -5.89 24.72 -10.97
C ASP A 36 -5.32 23.41 -11.57
N ILE A 37 -6.20 22.44 -11.81
CA ILE A 37 -5.89 21.15 -12.44
C ILE A 37 -6.93 20.85 -13.52
N THR A 38 -6.47 20.35 -14.68
CA THR A 38 -7.34 19.91 -15.78
C THR A 38 -8.27 18.77 -15.35
N GLU A 39 -9.50 18.74 -15.87
CA GLU A 39 -10.57 17.81 -15.44
C GLU A 39 -10.18 16.32 -15.40
N HIS A 40 -9.49 15.82 -16.43
CA HIS A 40 -9.03 14.43 -16.48
C HIS A 40 -8.04 14.10 -15.36
N HIS A 41 -7.10 15.00 -15.07
CA HIS A 41 -6.13 14.82 -14.01
C HIS A 41 -6.74 14.92 -12.61
N PHE A 42 -7.82 15.69 -12.46
CA PHE A 42 -8.50 15.84 -11.18
C PHE A 42 -9.22 14.54 -10.76
N LYS A 43 -9.95 13.91 -11.69
CA LYS A 43 -10.67 12.66 -11.41
C LYS A 43 -9.72 11.53 -11.01
N ASP A 44 -8.63 11.37 -11.77
CA ASP A 44 -7.60 10.37 -11.46
C ASP A 44 -7.01 10.55 -10.05
N VAL A 45 -6.76 11.81 -9.64
CA VAL A 45 -6.23 12.09 -8.30
C VAL A 45 -7.24 11.74 -7.22
N LEU A 46 -8.52 12.02 -7.42
CA LEU A 46 -9.56 11.63 -6.47
C LEU A 46 -9.68 10.10 -6.36
N ASP A 47 -9.62 9.39 -7.49
CA ASP A 47 -9.63 7.93 -7.52
C ASP A 47 -8.44 7.35 -6.75
N ASP A 48 -7.23 7.89 -6.96
CA ASP A 48 -6.02 7.48 -6.24
C ASP A 48 -6.14 7.75 -4.72
N LEU A 49 -6.67 8.91 -4.33
CA LEU A 49 -6.86 9.27 -2.92
C LEU A 49 -7.92 8.40 -2.23
N GLU A 50 -9.00 8.06 -2.92
CA GLU A 50 -10.06 7.20 -2.38
C GLU A 50 -9.57 5.76 -2.23
N GLN A 51 -8.86 5.20 -3.21
CA GLN A 51 -8.26 3.87 -3.10
C GLN A 51 -7.30 3.75 -1.92
N LYS A 52 -6.59 4.84 -1.59
CA LYS A 52 -5.68 4.92 -0.44
C LYS A 52 -6.41 5.20 0.88
N ASN A 53 -7.75 5.26 0.88
CA ASN A 53 -8.61 5.57 2.02
C ASN A 53 -8.27 6.93 2.67
N LEU A 54 -7.85 7.91 1.86
CA LEU A 54 -7.59 9.27 2.32
C LEU A 54 -8.84 10.14 2.22
N ILE A 55 -9.71 9.86 1.25
CA ILE A 55 -10.99 10.53 1.07
C ILE A 55 -12.12 9.52 0.90
N ILE A 56 -13.34 10.00 1.04
CA ILE A 56 -14.56 9.25 0.70
C ILE A 56 -15.47 10.13 -0.17
N ARG A 57 -16.11 9.51 -1.17
CA ARG A 57 -17.15 10.13 -2.01
C ARG A 57 -18.52 9.55 -1.67
N GLU A 58 -19.39 10.39 -1.11
CA GLU A 58 -20.77 10.04 -0.75
C GLU A 58 -21.71 11.16 -1.18
N ASP A 59 -22.83 10.82 -1.82
CA ASP A 59 -23.88 11.78 -2.23
C ASP A 59 -23.35 12.98 -3.05
N GLY A 60 -22.37 12.72 -3.93
CA GLY A 60 -21.74 13.77 -4.75
C GLY A 60 -20.86 14.74 -3.95
N LYS A 61 -20.51 14.39 -2.71
CA LYS A 61 -19.63 15.16 -1.83
C LYS A 61 -18.39 14.37 -1.48
N ILE A 62 -17.28 15.09 -1.34
CA ILE A 62 -15.97 14.57 -0.98
C ILE A 62 -15.66 14.98 0.46
N LYS A 63 -15.20 14.02 1.25
CA LYS A 63 -14.71 14.26 2.61
C LYS A 63 -13.32 13.66 2.78
N ALA A 64 -12.41 14.41 3.39
CA ALA A 64 -11.15 13.89 3.90
C ALA A 64 -11.41 13.04 5.15
N LEU A 65 -10.83 11.84 5.16
CA LEU A 65 -10.88 10.92 6.27
C LEU A 65 -9.76 11.22 7.28
N PRO A 66 -9.96 10.94 8.58
CA PRO A 66 -8.90 11.00 9.56
C PRO A 66 -7.84 9.93 9.24
N VAL A 67 -6.60 10.38 8.99
CA VAL A 67 -5.49 9.50 8.62
C VAL A 67 -4.63 9.22 9.85
N SER A 68 -4.62 7.97 10.31
CA SER A 68 -3.75 7.51 11.40
C SER A 68 -2.34 7.12 10.94
N LYS A 69 -2.17 6.87 9.64
CA LYS A 69 -0.89 6.48 9.03
C LYS A 69 -0.09 7.71 8.58
N LYS A 70 1.24 7.68 8.74
CA LYS A 70 2.14 8.69 8.17
C LYS A 70 1.99 8.77 6.65
N ILE A 71 1.83 9.99 6.11
CA ILE A 71 1.82 10.28 4.67
C ILE A 71 3.24 10.63 4.23
N SER A 72 3.72 9.97 3.18
CA SER A 72 4.97 10.26 2.47
C SER A 72 4.63 10.85 1.11
N VAL A 73 5.34 11.91 0.71
CA VAL A 73 5.07 12.63 -0.54
C VAL A 73 6.25 12.46 -1.48
N VAL A 74 5.98 12.01 -2.71
CA VAL A 74 6.99 11.76 -3.76
C VAL A 74 6.64 12.49 -5.05
N GLU A 75 7.57 12.56 -6.00
CA GLU A 75 7.35 13.33 -7.24
C GLU A 75 6.43 12.57 -8.21
N THR A 76 6.71 11.28 -8.39
CA THR A 76 6.14 10.51 -9.51
C THR A 76 5.28 9.33 -9.05
N ARG A 77 4.31 8.95 -9.89
CA ARG A 77 3.53 7.72 -9.70
C ARG A 77 4.41 6.47 -9.68
N LYS A 78 5.55 6.50 -10.38
CA LYS A 78 6.52 5.39 -10.36
C LYS A 78 7.11 5.22 -8.96
N GLU A 79 7.49 6.32 -8.31
CA GLU A 79 7.99 6.29 -6.92
C GLU A 79 6.91 5.86 -5.93
N VAL A 80 5.65 6.30 -6.12
CA VAL A 80 4.52 5.80 -5.31
C VAL A 80 4.45 4.29 -5.42
N LYS A 81 4.43 3.76 -6.64
CA LYS A 81 4.37 2.33 -6.89
C LYS A 81 5.56 1.63 -6.23
N THR A 82 6.79 2.09 -6.44
CA THR A 82 7.97 1.50 -5.79
C THR A 82 7.84 1.47 -4.27
N ALA A 83 7.43 2.57 -3.64
CA ALA A 83 7.25 2.62 -2.18
C ALA A 83 6.15 1.68 -1.69
N GLU A 84 5.05 1.54 -2.43
CA GLU A 84 4.02 0.55 -2.13
C GLU A 84 4.54 -0.88 -2.28
N LEU A 85 5.37 -1.14 -3.31
CA LEU A 85 5.97 -2.46 -3.49
C LEU A 85 6.93 -2.81 -2.35
N ASP A 86 7.74 -1.83 -1.91
CA ASP A 86 8.67 -1.98 -0.80
C ASP A 86 7.92 -2.20 0.53
N GLN A 87 6.85 -1.44 0.77
CA GLN A 87 6.02 -1.64 1.96
C GLN A 87 5.36 -3.03 1.98
N MET A 88 4.86 -3.52 0.84
CA MET A 88 4.33 -4.88 0.76
C MET A 88 5.39 -5.95 1.05
N GLU A 89 6.64 -5.70 0.64
CA GLU A 89 7.75 -6.61 0.95
C GLU A 89 8.07 -6.62 2.45
N LEU A 90 8.10 -5.44 3.09
CA LEU A 90 8.26 -5.32 4.55
C LEU A 90 7.12 -6.02 5.30
N ASP A 91 5.88 -5.78 4.90
CA ASP A 91 4.71 -6.42 5.51
C ASP A 91 4.74 -7.96 5.33
N ALA A 92 5.27 -8.44 4.19
CA ALA A 92 5.45 -9.86 3.95
C ALA A 92 6.56 -10.45 4.84
N LEU A 93 7.65 -9.70 5.08
CA LEU A 93 8.70 -10.11 6.01
C LEU A 93 8.18 -10.24 7.43
N ASP A 94 7.31 -9.33 7.88
CA ASP A 94 6.69 -9.44 9.19
C ASP A 94 5.83 -10.71 9.30
N ILE A 95 5.08 -11.05 8.25
CA ILE A 95 4.34 -12.33 8.20
C ILE A 95 5.30 -13.52 8.26
N ILE A 96 6.37 -13.51 7.47
CA ILE A 96 7.38 -14.58 7.44
C ILE A 96 7.96 -14.78 8.84
N ARG A 97 8.36 -13.70 9.52
CA ARG A 97 8.92 -13.73 10.88
C ARG A 97 7.95 -14.32 11.90
N ASN A 98 6.69 -13.92 11.82
CA ASN A 98 5.65 -14.42 12.73
C ASN A 98 5.33 -15.91 12.49
N LEU A 99 5.48 -16.38 11.24
CA LEU A 99 5.26 -17.78 10.88
C LEU A 99 6.50 -18.65 11.14
N SER A 100 7.70 -18.08 11.06
CA SER A 100 8.94 -18.80 11.32
C SER A 100 9.05 -19.10 12.81
N LYS A 101 9.20 -20.38 13.14
CA LYS A 101 9.48 -20.83 14.51
C LYS A 101 10.94 -20.51 14.87
N GLU A 102 11.39 -20.94 16.05
CA GLU A 102 12.77 -20.76 16.53
C GLU A 102 13.85 -21.30 15.56
N ASP A 103 13.50 -22.24 14.67
CA ASP A 103 14.41 -22.79 13.66
C ASP A 103 14.52 -21.95 12.37
N GLY A 104 13.81 -20.82 12.30
CA GLY A 104 13.81 -19.90 11.16
C GLY A 104 13.14 -20.48 9.92
N LEU A 105 12.36 -21.57 10.04
CA LEU A 105 11.76 -22.27 8.92
C LEU A 105 10.25 -22.06 8.84
N VAL A 106 9.78 -21.90 7.61
CA VAL A 106 8.36 -21.79 7.27
C VAL A 106 8.03 -22.75 6.14
N SER A 107 6.96 -23.54 6.31
CA SER A 107 6.45 -24.38 5.22
C SER A 107 6.05 -23.50 4.03
N ARG A 108 6.44 -23.92 2.82
CA ARG A 108 6.13 -23.22 1.58
C ARG A 108 4.65 -22.92 1.44
N TYR A 109 3.81 -23.93 1.64
CA TYR A 109 2.35 -23.80 1.50
C TYR A 109 1.73 -22.88 2.54
N ILE A 110 2.26 -22.87 3.78
CA ILE A 110 1.76 -21.99 4.84
C ILE A 110 2.10 -20.53 4.52
N LEU A 111 3.32 -20.25 4.05
CA LEU A 111 3.70 -18.90 3.65
C LEU A 111 2.86 -18.41 2.48
N GLU A 112 2.86 -19.18 1.39
CA GLU A 112 2.16 -18.82 0.15
C GLU A 112 0.66 -18.62 0.44
N GLY A 113 0.04 -19.52 1.20
CA GLY A 113 -1.35 -19.38 1.63
C GLY A 113 -1.60 -18.10 2.45
N ASN A 114 -0.71 -17.74 3.38
CA ASN A 114 -0.84 -16.50 4.17
C ASN A 114 -0.69 -15.24 3.32
N LEU A 115 0.22 -15.24 2.33
CA LEU A 115 0.38 -14.10 1.44
C LEU A 115 -0.85 -13.90 0.55
N LEU A 116 -1.41 -15.00 0.01
CA LEU A 116 -2.55 -14.97 -0.90
C LEU A 116 -3.90 -14.71 -0.22
N TYR A 117 -4.11 -15.31 0.95
CA TYR A 117 -5.44 -15.36 1.58
C TYR A 117 -5.48 -14.73 2.97
N GLY A 118 -4.32 -14.43 3.56
CA GLY A 118 -4.20 -13.80 4.88
C GLY A 118 -4.43 -12.30 4.85
N LYS A 119 -3.62 -11.55 5.61
CA LYS A 119 -3.79 -10.09 5.74
C LYS A 119 -3.44 -9.33 4.46
N LEU A 120 -2.39 -9.76 3.76
CA LEU A 120 -1.87 -9.07 2.58
C LEU A 120 -2.74 -9.27 1.33
N LYS A 121 -3.37 -10.44 1.20
CA LYS A 121 -4.25 -10.80 0.06
C LYS A 121 -3.67 -10.46 -1.31
N VAL A 122 -2.37 -10.69 -1.50
CA VAL A 122 -1.70 -10.37 -2.75
C VAL A 122 -2.10 -11.38 -3.84
N SER A 123 -2.01 -10.98 -5.11
CA SER A 123 -2.22 -11.91 -6.23
C SER A 123 -1.10 -12.94 -6.33
N ASN A 124 -1.35 -14.07 -7.02
CA ASN A 124 -0.32 -15.09 -7.30
C ASN A 124 0.95 -14.50 -7.91
N PHE A 125 0.80 -13.66 -8.92
CA PHE A 125 1.93 -12.98 -9.57
C PHE A 125 2.72 -12.14 -8.56
N ARG A 126 2.01 -11.37 -7.73
CA ARG A 126 2.64 -10.50 -6.74
C ARG A 126 3.34 -11.29 -5.63
N MET A 127 2.73 -12.38 -5.16
CA MET A 127 3.34 -13.31 -4.21
C MET A 127 4.68 -13.84 -4.71
N TYR A 128 4.73 -14.37 -5.94
CA TYR A 128 5.98 -14.86 -6.52
C TYR A 128 7.05 -13.77 -6.63
N HIS A 129 6.66 -12.55 -7.04
CA HIS A 129 7.59 -11.43 -7.08
C HIS A 129 8.16 -11.06 -5.71
N ILE A 130 7.34 -11.08 -4.66
CA ILE A 130 7.81 -10.83 -3.28
C ILE A 130 8.81 -11.91 -2.87
N ILE A 131 8.45 -13.19 -3.05
CA ILE A 131 9.34 -14.31 -2.68
C ILE A 131 10.67 -14.21 -3.42
N ILE A 132 10.65 -14.01 -4.75
CA ILE A 132 11.86 -13.89 -5.56
C ILE A 132 12.69 -12.67 -5.13
N SER A 133 12.05 -11.53 -4.84
CA SER A 133 12.76 -10.33 -4.37
C SER A 133 13.51 -10.62 -3.06
N LEU A 134 12.86 -11.30 -2.11
CA LEU A 134 13.45 -11.68 -0.84
C LEU A 134 14.56 -12.73 -0.99
N GLU A 135 14.41 -13.68 -1.91
CA GLU A 135 15.45 -14.64 -2.26
C GLU A 135 16.68 -13.95 -2.86
N ASN A 136 16.47 -13.01 -3.80
CA ASN A 136 17.55 -12.25 -4.43
C ASN A 136 18.30 -11.35 -3.42
N LYS A 137 17.58 -10.85 -2.40
CA LYS A 137 18.17 -10.08 -1.28
C LYS A 137 18.85 -10.96 -0.24
N GLY A 138 18.81 -12.29 -0.39
CA GLY A 138 19.41 -13.23 0.55
C GLY A 138 18.72 -13.26 1.92
N ILE A 139 17.48 -12.78 2.02
CA ILE A 139 16.69 -12.78 3.25
C ILE A 139 15.95 -14.11 3.41
N LEU A 140 15.57 -14.72 2.28
CA LEU A 140 14.81 -15.95 2.22
C LEU A 140 15.54 -16.97 1.34
N LYS A 141 15.46 -18.25 1.71
CA LYS A 141 16.04 -19.33 0.90
C LYS A 141 15.12 -20.55 0.85
N LYS A 142 14.85 -21.07 -0.35
CA LYS A 142 14.16 -22.36 -0.51
C LYS A 142 15.01 -23.52 -0.02
N ILE A 143 14.41 -24.41 0.76
CA ILE A 143 15.00 -25.64 1.28
C ILE A 143 14.03 -26.79 1.08
N LYS A 144 14.56 -27.94 0.67
CA LYS A 144 13.81 -29.18 0.61
C LYS A 144 14.25 -30.09 1.76
N LYS A 145 13.29 -30.56 2.54
CA LYS A 145 13.46 -31.57 3.59
C LYS A 145 12.74 -32.86 3.18
N SER A 146 12.92 -33.93 3.96
CA SER A 146 12.28 -35.22 3.71
C SER A 146 10.75 -35.16 3.74
N ASP A 147 10.20 -34.22 4.51
CA ASP A 147 8.78 -34.02 4.78
C ASP A 147 8.15 -32.88 3.95
N GLY A 148 8.93 -32.13 3.16
CA GLY A 148 8.36 -31.11 2.28
C GLY A 148 9.31 -29.98 1.87
N GLU A 149 8.71 -28.93 1.31
CA GLU A 149 9.39 -27.70 0.89
C GLU A 149 9.18 -26.58 1.90
N TYR A 150 10.27 -25.87 2.19
CA TYR A 150 10.34 -24.85 3.21
C TYR A 150 11.07 -23.62 2.68
N TYR A 151 10.80 -22.50 3.33
CA TYR A 151 11.59 -21.28 3.26
C TYR A 151 12.35 -21.12 4.56
N GLN A 152 13.64 -20.82 4.49
CA GLN A 152 14.48 -20.45 5.62
C GLN A 152 14.74 -18.95 5.59
N VAL A 153 14.56 -18.29 6.73
CA VAL A 153 15.00 -16.91 6.96
C VAL A 153 16.50 -16.94 7.21
N THR A 154 17.28 -16.28 6.36
CA THR A 154 18.76 -16.39 6.36
C THR A 154 19.48 -15.15 6.88
N ALA A 155 18.77 -14.03 7.04
CA ALA A 155 19.33 -12.80 7.60
C ALA A 155 18.37 -12.22 8.66
N GLU A 156 18.91 -11.84 9.81
CA GLU A 156 18.26 -10.85 10.67
C GLU A 156 18.47 -9.47 10.01
N VAL A 157 17.38 -8.78 9.67
CA VAL A 157 17.37 -7.43 9.09
C VAL A 157 16.56 -6.51 9.97
#